data_AF-A0A7Y4X7E1-F1
#
_entry.id   AF-A0A7Y4X7E1-F1
#
_cell.length_a   1.000
_cell.length_b   1.000
_cell.length_c   1.000
_cell.angle_alpha   90.00
_cell.angle_beta   90.00
_cell.angle_gamma   90.00
#
_symmetry.space_group_name_H-M   'P 1'
#
loop_
_entity.id
_entity.type
_entity.pdbx_description
1 polymer ?
#
loop_
_entity_poly.entity_id
_entity_poly.type
_entity_poly.pdbx_seq_one_letter_code
_entity_poly.pdbx_strand_id
1 'polypeptide(L)' 'MLIAEDEEVSPERAAELLHISRPTLLKHLDAGELPFHYVGTHRRITLADLMEYKRQRQIKGEAALQRMTELAEEMGLY' A
#
# COMPACT_ATOMS: atom_id res chain seq x y z
N MET A 1 15.00 -5.21 -18.87
CA MET A 1 15.03 -6.02 -17.64
C MET A 1 13.58 -6.23 -17.25
N LEU A 2 13.00 -7.38 -17.58
CA LEU A 2 11.65 -7.75 -17.16
C LEU A 2 11.74 -8.03 -15.66
N ILE A 3 11.29 -7.09 -14.83
CA ILE A 3 11.01 -7.40 -13.42
C ILE A 3 9.89 -8.42 -13.50
N ALA A 4 10.17 -9.66 -13.14
CA ALA A 4 9.14 -10.70 -13.13
C ALA A 4 8.05 -10.23 -12.16
N GLU A 5 6.81 -10.10 -12.63
CA GLU A 5 5.65 -9.74 -11.79
C GLU A 5 5.46 -10.74 -10.62
N ASP A 6 6.04 -11.94 -10.77
CA ASP A 6 6.14 -13.00 -9.76
C ASP A 6 7.27 -12.82 -8.73
N GLU A 7 8.02 -11.71 -8.73
CA GLU A 7 9.03 -11.51 -7.69
C GLU A 7 8.36 -11.35 -6.31
N GLU A 8 8.61 -12.31 -5.42
CA GLU A 8 8.04 -12.32 -4.09
C GLU A 8 8.92 -11.57 -3.08
N VAL A 9 8.29 -10.73 -2.27
CA VAL A 9 8.95 -10.02 -1.17
C VAL A 9 8.42 -10.46 0.18
N SER A 10 9.26 -10.34 1.21
CA SER A 10 8.83 -10.56 2.59
C SER A 10 7.98 -9.38 3.10
N PRO A 11 7.16 -9.58 4.14
CA PRO A 11 6.44 -8.50 4.79
C PRO A 11 7.38 -7.39 5.31
N GLU A 12 8.58 -7.74 5.76
CA GLU A 12 9.58 -6.75 6.17
C GLU A 12 9.96 -5.85 4.99
N ARG A 13 10.33 -6.45 3.85
CA ARG A 13 10.74 -5.71 2.66
C ARG A 13 9.58 -4.92 2.05
N ALA A 14 8.37 -5.48 2.03
CA ALA A 14 7.17 -4.79 1.59
C ALA A 14 6.87 -3.54 2.45
N ALA A 15 7.06 -3.62 3.77
CA ALA A 15 6.84 -2.49 4.66
C ALA A 15 7.86 -1.36 4.37
N GLU A 16 9.12 -1.70 4.11
CA GLU A 16 10.15 -0.75 3.69
C GLU A 16 9.79 -0.06 2.37
N LEU A 17 9.36 -0.83 1.36
CA LEU A 17 8.98 -0.31 0.03
C LEU A 17 7.74 0.60 0.06
N LEU A 18 6.83 0.35 0.99
CA LEU A 18 5.65 1.17 1.24
C LEU A 18 5.91 2.34 2.19
N HIS A 19 7.11 2.44 2.78
CA HIS A 19 7.46 3.43 3.81
C HIS A 19 6.48 3.44 4.99
N ILE A 20 6.01 2.26 5.41
CA ILE A 20 5.14 2.08 6.57
C ILE A 20 5.78 1.15 7.60
N SER A 21 5.28 1.17 8.83
CA SER A 21 5.73 0.23 9.85
C SER A 21 5.30 -1.21 9.51
N ARG A 22 6.13 -2.20 9.87
CA ARG A 22 5.78 -3.62 9.72
C ARG A 22 4.46 -3.99 10.40
N PRO A 23 4.15 -3.53 11.64
CA PRO A 23 2.85 -3.76 12.25
C PRO A 23 1.68 -3.20 11.43
N THR A 24 1.84 -2.04 10.80
CA THR A 24 0.83 -1.46 9.91
C THR A 24 0.61 -2.34 8.69
N LEU A 25 1.69 -2.83 8.06
CA LEU A 25 1.56 -3.75 6.94
C LEU A 25 0.80 -5.02 7.34
N LEU A 26 1.17 -5.64 8.47
CA LEU A 26 0.52 -6.85 8.94
C LEU A 26 -0.99 -6.64 9.15
N LYS A 27 -1.40 -5.49 9.69
CA LYS A 27 -2.84 -5.15 9.79
C LYS A 27 -3.54 -5.12 8.43
N HIS A 28 -2.89 -4.59 7.39
CA HIS A 28 -3.45 -4.57 6.04
C HIS A 28 -3.56 -5.97 5.44
N LEU A 29 -2.57 -6.83 5.68
CA LEU A 29 -2.63 -8.23 5.28
C LEU A 29 -3.75 -8.98 6.02
N ASP A 30 -3.83 -8.82 7.33
CA ASP A 30 -4.83 -9.49 8.17
C ASP A 30 -6.26 -8.97 7.87
N ALA A 31 -6.40 -7.72 7.43
CA ALA A 31 -7.65 -7.14 6.95
C ALA A 31 -8.02 -7.56 5.51
N GLY A 32 -7.14 -8.28 4.81
CA GLY A 32 -7.36 -8.69 3.41
C GLY A 32 -7.25 -7.55 2.40
N GLU A 33 -6.63 -6.42 2.77
CA GLU A 33 -6.46 -5.26 1.88
C GLU A 33 -5.31 -5.44 0.87
N LEU A 34 -4.35 -6.32 1.20
CA LEU A 34 -3.21 -6.65 0.34
C LEU A 34 -3.09 -8.19 0.26
N PRO A 35 -3.15 -8.78 -0.94
CA PRO A 35 -2.96 -10.22 -1.12
C PRO A 35 -1.61 -10.69 -0.60
N PHE A 36 -1.60 -11.89 -0.02
CA PHE A 36 -0.38 -12.59 0.37
C PHE A 36 -0.62 -14.10 0.34
N HIS A 37 0.47 -14.84 0.30
CA HIS A 37 0.45 -16.30 0.40
C HIS A 37 1.55 -16.79 1.33
N TYR A 38 1.49 -18.07 1.68
CA TYR A 38 2.49 -18.72 2.51
C TYR A 38 3.45 -19.53 1.64
N VAL A 39 4.75 -19.35 1.87
CA VAL A 39 5.82 -20.22 1.37
C VAL A 39 6.43 -20.91 2.59
N GLY A 40 6.00 -22.15 2.81
CA GLY A 40 6.22 -22.85 4.07
C GLY A 40 5.49 -22.14 5.22
N THR A 41 6.23 -21.62 6.19
CA THR A 41 5.70 -20.87 7.35
C THR A 41 5.76 -19.36 7.18
N HIS A 42 6.39 -18.86 6.11
CA HIS A 42 6.61 -17.43 5.91
C HIS A 42 5.58 -16.84 4.96
N ARG A 43 5.07 -15.65 5.29
CA ARG A 43 4.23 -14.86 4.37
C ARG A 43 5.08 -14.26 3.26
N ARG A 44 4.53 -14.19 2.06
CA ARG A 44 5.10 -13.60 0.86
C ARG A 44 4.05 -12.79 0.13
N ILE A 45 4.49 -11.70 -0.49
CA ILE A 45 3.65 -10.76 -1.23
C ILE A 45 4.30 -10.62 -2.61
N THR A 46 3.53 -10.70 -3.67
CA THR A 46 4.07 -10.45 -5.01
C THR A 46 4.38 -8.96 -5.17
N LEU A 47 5.43 -8.64 -5.92
CA LEU A 47 5.77 -7.25 -6.18
C LEU A 47 4.64 -6.54 -6.95
N ALA A 48 3.94 -7.26 -7.83
CA ALA A 48 2.78 -6.75 -8.56
C ALA A 48 1.66 -6.30 -7.61
N ASP A 49 1.24 -7.16 -6.68
CA ASP A 49 0.19 -6.83 -5.69
C ASP A 49 0.60 -5.66 -4.80
N LEU A 50 1.88 -5.63 -4.39
CA LEU A 50 2.42 -4.55 -3.57
C LEU A 50 2.36 -3.19 -4.28
N MET A 51 2.72 -3.16 -5.56
CA MET A 51 2.73 -1.94 -6.36
C MET A 51 1.32 -1.46 -6.66
N GLU A 52 0.39 -2.38 -6.95
CA GLU A 52 -1.02 -2.03 -7.14
C GLU A 52 -1.62 -1.48 -5.84
N TYR A 53 -1.35 -2.11 -4.69
CA TYR A 53 -1.78 -1.59 -3.40
C TYR A 53 -1.23 -0.20 -3.11
N LYS A 54 0.05 0.05 -3.41
CA LYS A 54 0.67 1.38 -3.28
C LYS A 54 -0.05 2.43 -4.13
N ARG A 55 -0.34 2.11 -5.39
CA ARG A 55 -1.04 2.98 -6.33
C ARG A 55 -2.44 3.34 -5.85
N GLN A 56 -3.20 2.34 -5.39
CA GLN A 56 -4.55 2.54 -4.86
C GLN A 56 -4.54 3.43 -3.61
N ARG A 57 -3.55 3.27 -2.73
CA ARG A 57 -3.37 4.13 -1.55
C ARG A 57 -3.06 5.56 -1.92
N GLN A 58 -2.17 5.77 -2.89
CA GLN A 58 -1.81 7.10 -3.35
C GLN A 58 -3.03 7.85 -3.92
N ILE A 59 -3.81 7.21 -4.79
CA ILE A 59 -5.04 7.79 -5.37
C ILE A 59 -6.04 8.17 -4.26
N LYS A 60 -6.23 7.30 -3.26
CA LYS A 60 -7.12 7.59 -2.12
C LYS A 60 -6.63 8.78 -1.29
N GLY A 61 -5.31 8.90 -1.11
CA GLY A 61 -4.68 10.00 -0.38
C GLY A 61 -4.81 11.33 -1.12
N GLU A 62 -4.51 11.35 -2.41
CA GLU A 62 -4.66 12.53 -3.28
C GLU A 62 -6.12 13.00 -3.33
N ALA A 63 -7.07 12.08 -3.50
CA ALA A 63 -8.50 12.41 -3.47
C ALA A 63 -8.95 12.97 -2.10
N ALA A 64 -8.37 12.51 -0.99
CA ALA A 64 -8.67 13.05 0.33
C ALA A 64 -8.12 14.47 0.52
N LEU A 65 -6.89 14.72 0.06
CA LEU A 65 -6.29 16.05 0.10
C LEU A 65 -7.08 17.05 -0.76
N GLN A 66 -7.46 16.66 -1.98
CA GLN A 66 -8.25 17.51 -2.86
C GLN A 66 -9.59 17.91 -2.22
N ARG A 67 -10.29 16.96 -1.58
CA ARG A 67 -11.52 17.26 -0.83
C ARG A 67 -11.30 18.22 0.35
N MET A 68 -10.16 18.11 1.02
CA MET A 68 -9.81 19.05 2.11
C MET A 68 -9.54 20.46 1.58
N THR A 69 -8.86 20.59 0.43
CA THR A 69 -8.62 21.87 -0.23
C THR A 69 -9.93 22.49 -0.71
N GLU A 70 -10.79 21.74 -1.40
CA GLU A 70 -12.12 22.20 -1.84
C GLU A 70 -12.96 22.70 -0.65
N LEU A 71 -12.98 21.96 0.46
CA LEU A 71 -13.69 22.37 1.67
C LEU A 71 -13.10 23.65 2.29
N ALA A 72 -11.78 23.80 2.28
CA ALA A 72 -11.13 24.99 2.81
C ALA A 72 -11.38 26.24 1.94
N GLU A 73 -11.45 26.07 0.62
CA GLU A 73 -11.86 27.13 -0.33
C GLU A 73 -13.34 27.53 -0.12
N GLU A 74 -14.25 26.56 0.03
CA GLU A 74 -15.67 26.84 0.35
C GLU A 74 -15.84 27.59 1.68
N MET A 75 -14.97 27.34 2.65
CA MET A 75 -14.95 28.03 3.94
C MET A 75 -14.16 29.35 3.93
N GLY A 76 -13.56 29.75 2.79
CA GLY A 76 -12.81 31.00 2.63
C GLY A 76 -11.50 31.06 3.44
N LEU A 77 -10.89 29.91 3.72
CA LEU A 77 -9.64 29.78 4.48
C LEU A 77 -8.36 29.85 3.60
N TYR A 78 -8.51 30.06 2.29
CA TYR A 78 -7.43 30.24 1.31
C TYR A 78 -7.69 31.45 0.41
#